data_AF-A0A0T9R3B2-F1
#
_entry.id   AF-A0A0T9R3B2-F1
#
_cell.length_a   1.000
_cell.length_b   1.000
_cell.length_c   1.000
_cell.angle_alpha   90.00
_cell.angle_beta   90.00
_cell.angle_gamma   90.00
#
_symmetry.space_group_name_H-M   'P 1'
#
loop_
_entity.id
_entity.type
_entity.pdbx_description
1 polymer ?
#
loop_
_entity_poly.entity_id
_entity_poly.type
_entity_poly.pdbx_seq_one_letter_code
_entity_poly.pdbx_strand_id
1 'polypeptide(L)'
;MTMLTFADRYADAGLSPTSEVIIARQEPVRRIVENINNSQIIDLTSFYYGGTGVPLEWFRDEFVQEDASFSLLNNEREARVLSASVMGELIDQENAVAILAVCVGSVKGLRRPLESLWLLSNAEESLIKLAIAGRAFKDIPIKIAPTITPKLDEEIAALSTTNDWATLITLLGKIRIEAQTSSKTIANQSMSILKKFERQATLMREESQMLWWLIGGYSRTFNRSFTTFSTQQAALVAAIDLGTLTDSSEFGPVAIPAMLERVILTAKKGRGAQPKELSTAIDGFTLEELRCLKVPSALPAKLAPISTAIELAETIGIGSWHAQFKSRTGFESSIQLELLPLAEQLYREYLLGRLL
;
A
#
# COMPACT_ATOMS: atom_id res chain seq x y z
N MET A 1 12.65 -16.05 10.54
CA MET A 1 13.82 -15.22 10.87
C MET A 1 13.75 -14.85 12.34
N THR A 2 14.87 -14.83 13.05
CA THR A 2 14.96 -14.18 14.38
C THR A 2 14.66 -12.69 14.20
N MET A 3 13.65 -12.17 14.91
CA MET A 3 13.38 -10.73 14.90
C MET A 3 14.58 -10.00 15.50
N LEU A 4 15.22 -9.15 14.71
CA LEU A 4 16.29 -8.27 15.17
C LEU A 4 15.71 -7.32 16.20
N THR A 5 16.32 -7.28 17.38
CA THR A 5 15.95 -6.30 18.41
C THR A 5 16.32 -4.89 17.94
N PHE A 6 15.75 -3.87 18.57
CA PHE A 6 16.09 -2.48 18.30
C PHE A 6 17.60 -2.21 18.47
N ALA A 7 18.25 -2.86 19.44
CA ALA A 7 19.70 -2.78 19.63
C ALA A 7 20.48 -3.44 18.49
N ASP A 8 20.01 -4.58 17.97
CA ASP A 8 20.65 -5.26 16.83
C ASP A 8 20.62 -4.40 15.57
N ARG A 9 19.56 -3.59 15.37
CA ARG A 9 19.45 -2.65 14.24
C ARG A 9 20.52 -1.54 14.29
N TYR A 10 20.87 -1.08 15.48
CA TYR A 10 21.98 -0.14 15.65
C TYR A 10 23.34 -0.81 15.39
N ALA A 11 23.53 -2.03 15.88
CA ALA A 11 24.75 -2.79 15.66
C ALA A 11 24.97 -3.10 14.16
N ASP A 12 23.92 -3.45 13.41
CA ASP A 12 23.95 -3.65 11.95
C ASP A 12 24.40 -2.38 11.21
N ALA A 13 23.95 -1.21 11.68
CA ALA A 13 24.40 0.08 11.18
C ALA A 13 25.78 0.51 11.70
N GLY A 14 26.52 -0.35 12.42
CA GLY A 14 27.83 -0.03 12.99
C GLY A 14 27.78 1.11 14.00
N LEU A 15 26.64 1.34 14.65
CA LEU A 15 26.45 2.31 15.71
C LEU A 15 26.51 1.60 17.07
N SER A 16 27.08 2.25 18.08
CA SER A 16 27.20 1.69 19.43
C SER A 16 26.68 2.68 20.49
N PRO A 17 25.38 3.03 20.45
CA PRO A 17 24.77 3.86 21.48
C PRO A 17 24.75 3.14 22.83
N THR A 18 24.68 3.90 23.92
CA THR A 18 24.45 3.32 25.25
C THR A 18 23.03 2.77 25.36
N SER A 19 22.79 1.89 26.32
CA SER A 19 21.43 1.36 26.60
C SER A 19 20.43 2.48 26.92
N GLU A 20 20.89 3.53 27.60
CA GLU A 20 20.08 4.72 27.93
C GLU A 20 19.63 5.44 26.66
N VAL A 21 20.54 5.63 25.70
CA VAL A 21 20.20 6.23 24.39
C VAL A 21 19.21 5.35 23.64
N ILE A 22 19.43 4.02 23.61
CA ILE A 22 18.48 3.10 22.96
C ILE A 22 17.07 3.24 23.52
N ILE A 23 16.91 3.26 24.85
CA ILE A 23 15.62 3.42 25.51
C ILE A 23 14.99 4.78 25.17
N ALA A 24 15.78 5.86 25.21
CA ALA A 24 15.32 7.21 24.86
C ALA A 24 14.86 7.35 23.38
N ARG A 25 15.23 6.41 22.51
CA ARG A 25 14.79 6.38 21.10
C ARG A 25 13.58 5.50 20.85
N GLN A 26 13.30 4.51 21.70
CA GLN A 26 12.19 3.58 21.51
C GLN A 26 10.82 4.26 21.69
N GLU A 27 10.65 5.10 22.70
CA GLU A 27 9.36 5.77 22.93
C GLU A 27 8.98 6.76 21.83
N PRO A 28 9.87 7.64 21.33
CA PRO A 28 9.56 8.46 20.16
C PRO A 28 9.16 7.63 18.93
N VAL A 29 9.87 6.52 18.65
CA VAL A 29 9.51 5.62 17.54
C VAL A 29 8.09 5.09 17.70
N ARG A 30 7.73 4.64 18.91
CA ARG A 30 6.39 4.16 19.20
C ARG A 30 5.33 5.25 19.00
N ARG A 31 5.54 6.45 19.56
CA ARG A 31 4.61 7.58 19.41
C ARG A 31 4.40 7.96 17.96
N ILE A 32 5.47 7.94 17.16
CA ILE A 32 5.41 8.21 15.72
C ILE A 32 4.54 7.15 15.05
N VAL A 33 4.82 5.87 15.25
CA VAL A 33 4.06 4.77 14.64
C VAL A 33 2.55 4.87 14.93
N GLU A 34 2.18 5.24 16.16
CA GLU A 34 0.77 5.35 16.57
C GLU A 34 0.03 6.53 15.90
N ASN A 35 0.73 7.60 15.49
CA ASN A 35 0.11 8.85 15.04
C ASN A 35 0.52 9.30 13.62
N ILE A 36 1.38 8.55 12.95
CA ILE A 36 1.91 8.92 11.64
C ILE A 36 0.82 8.92 10.56
N ASN A 37 0.84 9.93 9.69
CA ASN A 37 -0.03 10.01 8.53
C ASN A 37 0.67 9.59 7.23
N ASN A 38 -0.10 9.45 6.16
CA ASN A 38 0.42 9.02 4.87
C ASN A 38 1.53 9.92 4.30
N SER A 39 1.42 11.25 4.44
CA SER A 39 2.48 12.15 3.96
C SER A 39 3.80 11.95 4.71
N GLN A 40 3.73 11.74 6.02
CA GLN A 40 4.91 11.48 6.85
C GLN A 40 5.55 10.13 6.54
N ILE A 41 4.77 9.10 6.19
CA ILE A 41 5.30 7.81 5.69
C ILE A 41 6.12 8.02 4.41
N ILE A 42 5.62 8.86 3.50
CA ILE A 42 6.29 9.18 2.25
C ILE A 42 7.57 10.01 2.50
N ASP A 43 7.56 10.92 3.47
CA ASP A 43 8.76 11.66 3.91
C ASP A 43 9.83 10.71 4.44
N LEU A 44 9.48 9.83 5.39
CA LEU A 44 10.41 8.84 5.95
C LEU A 44 10.98 7.91 4.87
N THR A 45 10.13 7.46 3.94
CA THR A 45 10.57 6.63 2.82
C THR A 45 11.54 7.38 1.91
N SER A 46 11.24 8.64 1.60
CA SER A 46 12.11 9.49 0.78
C SER A 46 13.46 9.69 1.47
N PHE A 47 13.47 9.92 2.78
CA PHE A 47 14.68 10.07 3.57
C PHE A 47 15.50 8.78 3.67
N TYR A 48 14.84 7.63 3.87
CA TYR A 48 15.46 6.31 3.86
C TYR A 48 16.25 6.03 2.58
N TYR A 49 15.73 6.48 1.44
CA TYR A 49 16.38 6.38 0.13
C TYR A 49 17.36 7.52 -0.21
N GLY A 50 17.72 8.38 0.76
CA GLY A 50 18.69 9.46 0.58
C GLY A 50 18.11 10.74 -0.03
N GLY A 51 16.81 10.94 0.08
CA GLY A 51 16.14 12.17 -0.35
C GLY A 51 16.62 13.38 0.44
N THR A 52 17.16 14.38 -0.25
CA THR A 52 17.44 15.72 0.29
C THR A 52 16.20 16.61 0.27
N GLY A 53 16.10 17.53 1.24
CA GLY A 53 15.02 18.53 1.32
C GLY A 53 13.67 17.99 1.79
N VAL A 54 13.66 16.85 2.47
CA VAL A 54 12.45 16.24 3.05
C VAL A 54 12.10 16.97 4.35
N PRO A 55 10.83 17.37 4.59
CA PRO A 55 10.41 18.02 5.83
C PRO A 55 10.38 17.01 6.97
N LEU A 56 11.46 16.95 7.76
CA LEU A 56 11.63 16.02 8.88
C LEU A 56 11.65 16.73 10.23
N GLU A 57 11.20 17.98 10.30
CA GLU A 57 11.08 18.72 11.55
C GLU A 57 10.18 17.98 12.53
N TRP A 58 9.02 17.50 12.07
CA TRP A 58 8.09 16.71 12.87
C TRP A 58 8.73 15.43 13.43
N PHE A 59 9.60 14.78 12.64
CA PHE A 59 10.29 13.56 13.04
C PHE A 59 11.32 13.86 14.11
N ARG A 60 12.15 14.90 13.89
CA ARG A 60 13.13 15.39 14.87
C ARG A 60 12.46 15.79 16.19
N ASP A 61 11.36 16.53 16.11
CA ASP A 61 10.71 17.13 17.28
C ASP A 61 10.18 16.07 18.24
N GLU A 62 9.82 14.87 17.76
CA GLU A 62 9.47 13.74 18.62
C GLU A 62 10.63 13.20 19.44
N PHE A 63 11.85 13.16 18.87
CA PHE A 63 13.04 12.71 19.60
C PHE A 63 13.58 13.78 20.56
N VAL A 64 13.41 15.07 20.22
CA VAL A 64 13.82 16.19 21.07
C VAL A 64 13.09 16.22 22.42
N GLN A 65 11.89 15.62 22.50
CA GLN A 65 11.13 15.50 23.75
C GLN A 65 11.88 14.67 24.82
N GLU A 66 12.64 13.65 24.40
CA GLU A 66 13.42 12.79 25.30
C GLU A 66 14.91 13.20 25.33
N ASP A 67 15.41 13.79 24.24
CA ASP A 67 16.81 14.20 24.10
C ASP A 67 16.94 15.49 23.30
N ALA A 68 17.09 16.60 24.02
CA ALA A 68 17.23 17.94 23.45
C ALA A 68 18.47 18.11 22.53
N SER A 69 19.43 17.19 22.59
CA SER A 69 20.63 17.21 21.74
C SER A 69 20.45 16.49 20.39
N PHE A 70 19.32 15.81 20.17
CA PHE A 70 19.06 15.07 18.95
C PHE A 70 19.03 16.00 17.72
N SER A 71 19.88 15.69 16.74
CA SER A 71 20.03 16.49 15.52
C SER A 71 20.07 15.60 14.29
N LEU A 72 19.23 15.89 13.30
CA LEU A 72 19.22 15.20 12.00
C LEU A 72 20.51 15.39 11.18
N LEU A 73 21.23 16.50 11.38
CA LEU A 73 22.47 16.79 10.64
C LEU A 73 23.65 16.00 11.21
N ASN A 74 23.91 16.15 12.51
CA ASN A 74 25.01 15.46 13.18
C ASN A 74 24.82 13.94 13.28
N ASN A 75 23.56 13.48 13.33
CA ASN A 75 23.21 12.08 13.52
C ASN A 75 22.47 11.50 12.30
N GLU A 76 22.77 11.97 11.08
CA GLU A 76 22.03 11.57 9.87
C GLU A 76 21.94 10.04 9.69
N ARG A 77 23.03 9.33 10.00
CA ARG A 77 23.09 7.86 9.94
C ARG A 77 22.13 7.21 10.94
N GLU A 78 22.14 7.66 12.19
CA GLU A 78 21.21 7.20 13.23
C GLU A 78 19.77 7.54 12.85
N ALA A 79 19.51 8.76 12.35
CA ALA A 79 18.19 9.17 11.92
C ALA A 79 17.64 8.25 10.81
N ARG A 80 18.48 7.77 9.89
CA ARG A 80 18.05 6.78 8.87
C ARG A 80 17.71 5.42 9.49
N VAL A 81 18.46 4.96 10.49
CA VAL A 81 18.16 3.71 11.23
C VAL A 81 16.83 3.85 11.99
N LEU A 82 16.58 5.01 12.59
CA LEU A 82 15.32 5.32 13.28
C LEU A 82 14.14 5.40 12.31
N SER A 83 14.32 6.07 11.17
CA SER A 83 13.34 6.11 10.08
C SER A 83 13.01 4.69 9.60
N ALA A 84 14.04 3.86 9.36
CA ALA A 84 13.84 2.47 8.98
C ALA A 84 13.15 1.66 10.08
N SER A 85 13.39 1.98 11.35
CA SER A 85 12.75 1.31 12.48
C SER A 85 11.26 1.64 12.59
N VAL A 86 10.87 2.91 12.40
CA VAL A 86 9.46 3.32 12.30
C VAL A 86 8.79 2.61 11.12
N MET A 87 9.41 2.63 9.95
CA MET A 87 8.87 1.96 8.76
C MET A 87 8.76 0.45 8.95
N GLY A 88 9.72 -0.17 9.63
CA GLY A 88 9.69 -1.60 9.95
C GLY A 88 8.50 -1.97 10.84
N GLU A 89 8.25 -1.18 11.88
CA GLU A 89 7.09 -1.39 12.76
C GLU A 89 5.76 -1.20 11.99
N LEU A 90 5.68 -0.21 11.10
CA LEU A 90 4.50 -0.03 10.24
C LEU A 90 4.28 -1.22 9.30
N ILE A 91 5.35 -1.80 8.76
CA ILE A 91 5.29 -3.02 7.92
C ILE A 91 4.81 -4.20 8.77
N ASP A 92 5.31 -4.35 10.00
CA ASP A 92 4.90 -5.41 10.92
C ASP A 92 3.41 -5.25 11.34
N GLN A 93 2.90 -4.02 11.37
CA GLN A 93 1.48 -3.69 11.52
C GLN A 93 0.67 -3.80 10.22
N GLU A 94 1.25 -4.36 9.16
CA GLU A 94 0.62 -4.60 7.86
C GLU A 94 0.15 -3.30 7.16
N ASN A 95 0.79 -2.15 7.43
CA ASN A 95 0.45 -0.87 6.80
C ASN A 95 0.81 -0.87 5.30
N ALA A 96 -0.22 -0.86 4.45
CA ALA A 96 -0.06 -0.96 3.00
C ALA A 96 0.72 0.19 2.36
N VAL A 97 0.55 1.42 2.86
CA VAL A 97 1.27 2.60 2.35
C VAL A 97 2.76 2.46 2.62
N ALA A 98 3.15 2.08 3.85
CA ALA A 98 4.54 1.88 4.22
C ALA A 98 5.21 0.77 3.39
N ILE A 99 4.53 -0.38 3.25
CA ILE A 99 5.01 -1.52 2.46
C ILE A 99 5.24 -1.11 1.00
N LEU A 100 4.23 -0.52 0.37
CA LEU A 100 4.32 -0.12 -1.04
C LEU A 100 5.33 1.01 -1.24
N ALA A 101 5.39 2.00 -0.36
CA ALA A 101 6.34 3.11 -0.44
C ALA A 101 7.79 2.61 -0.44
N VAL A 102 8.14 1.69 0.48
CA VAL A 102 9.47 1.07 0.52
C VAL A 102 9.74 0.30 -0.78
N CYS A 103 8.84 -0.61 -1.19
CA CYS A 103 9.04 -1.39 -2.41
C CYS A 103 9.20 -0.51 -3.67
N VAL A 104 8.37 0.51 -3.82
CA VAL A 104 8.36 1.43 -4.97
C VAL A 104 9.62 2.31 -4.97
N GLY A 105 10.04 2.81 -3.81
CA GLY A 105 11.20 3.71 -3.69
C GLY A 105 12.53 3.07 -4.08
N SER A 106 12.63 1.73 -4.06
CA SER A 106 13.78 0.98 -4.57
C SER A 106 13.97 1.08 -6.09
N VAL A 107 12.90 1.40 -6.83
CA VAL A 107 12.88 1.46 -8.30
C VAL A 107 13.48 0.19 -8.91
N LYS A 108 12.98 -0.97 -8.46
CA LYS A 108 13.47 -2.31 -8.86
C LYS A 108 14.97 -2.49 -8.67
N GLY A 109 15.52 -1.90 -7.61
CA GLY A 109 16.93 -2.00 -7.23
C GLY A 109 17.87 -0.99 -7.90
N LEU A 110 17.35 -0.11 -8.77
CA LEU A 110 18.13 1.02 -9.31
C LEU A 110 18.46 2.04 -8.22
N ARG A 111 17.62 2.14 -7.19
CA ARG A 111 17.91 2.90 -5.98
C ARG A 111 18.13 1.96 -4.82
N ARG A 112 19.24 2.15 -4.11
CA ARG A 112 19.57 1.42 -2.90
C ARG A 112 19.57 2.35 -1.71
N PRO A 113 19.00 1.94 -0.57
CA PRO A 113 19.11 2.72 0.66
C PRO A 113 20.54 2.62 1.19
N LEU A 114 20.96 3.65 1.92
CA LEU A 114 22.31 3.72 2.47
C LEU A 114 22.49 2.85 3.72
N GLU A 115 21.41 2.64 4.48
CA GLU A 115 21.40 1.88 5.73
C GLU A 115 20.19 0.94 5.74
N SER A 116 20.19 -0.03 6.67
CA SER A 116 19.02 -0.88 6.96
C SER A 116 18.44 -1.58 5.72
N LEU A 117 19.28 -2.29 4.96
CA LEU A 117 18.88 -3.03 3.76
C LEU A 117 17.78 -4.07 4.03
N TRP A 118 17.72 -4.59 5.27
CA TRP A 118 16.71 -5.53 5.74
C TRP A 118 15.28 -5.03 5.55
N LEU A 119 15.05 -3.71 5.61
CA LEU A 119 13.71 -3.13 5.52
C LEU A 119 13.07 -3.38 4.15
N LEU A 120 13.85 -3.25 3.07
CA LEU A 120 13.35 -3.53 1.72
C LEU A 120 12.96 -5.01 1.58
N SER A 121 13.79 -5.93 2.08
CA SER A 121 13.47 -7.36 2.07
C SER A 121 12.22 -7.67 2.89
N ASN A 122 12.06 -7.07 4.08
CA ASN A 122 10.87 -7.25 4.91
C ASN A 122 9.61 -6.70 4.21
N ALA A 123 9.71 -5.53 3.56
CA ALA A 123 8.61 -4.95 2.79
C ALA A 123 8.20 -5.85 1.62
N GLU A 124 9.15 -6.39 0.87
CA GLU A 124 8.87 -7.30 -0.26
C GLU A 124 8.23 -8.62 0.20
N GLU A 125 8.73 -9.21 1.29
CA GLU A 125 8.14 -10.41 1.89
C GLU A 125 6.72 -10.14 2.38
N SER A 126 6.52 -9.03 3.09
CA SER A 126 5.21 -8.61 3.60
C SER A 126 4.22 -8.33 2.47
N LEU A 127 4.65 -7.68 1.40
CA LEU A 127 3.83 -7.44 0.21
C LEU A 127 3.29 -8.76 -0.35
N ILE A 128 4.15 -9.78 -0.53
CA ILE A 128 3.75 -11.09 -1.05
C ILE A 128 2.81 -11.79 -0.07
N LYS A 129 3.19 -11.85 1.21
CA LYS A 129 2.40 -12.50 2.27
C LYS A 129 0.99 -11.92 2.33
N LEU A 130 0.85 -10.59 2.34
CA LEU A 130 -0.43 -9.90 2.44
C LEU A 130 -1.23 -9.95 1.15
N ALA A 131 -0.58 -9.94 -0.02
CA ALA A 131 -1.25 -10.15 -1.31
C ALA A 131 -1.97 -11.51 -1.36
N ILE A 132 -1.35 -12.56 -0.79
CA ILE A 132 -1.94 -13.90 -0.65
C ILE A 132 -3.02 -13.90 0.42
N ALA A 133 -2.70 -13.48 1.64
CA ALA A 133 -3.61 -13.54 2.78
C ALA A 133 -4.88 -12.69 2.57
N GLY A 134 -4.75 -11.53 1.92
CA GLY A 134 -5.86 -10.63 1.61
C GLY A 134 -6.90 -11.21 0.64
N ARG A 135 -6.55 -12.28 -0.09
CA ARG A 135 -7.42 -12.99 -1.05
C ARG A 135 -7.83 -14.39 -0.62
N ALA A 136 -7.27 -14.89 0.47
CA ALA A 136 -7.67 -16.19 0.99
C ALA A 136 -9.18 -16.18 1.26
N PHE A 137 -9.85 -17.26 0.85
CA PHE A 137 -11.27 -17.45 1.16
C PHE A 137 -11.46 -17.43 2.68
N LYS A 138 -12.46 -16.68 3.14
CA LYS A 138 -12.79 -16.57 4.56
C LYS A 138 -14.18 -17.16 4.79
N ASP A 139 -14.30 -18.07 5.73
CA ASP A 139 -15.60 -18.59 6.13
C ASP A 139 -16.47 -17.45 6.68
N ILE A 140 -17.65 -17.27 6.09
CA ILE A 140 -18.62 -16.29 6.53
C ILE A 140 -19.59 -17.00 7.49
N PRO A 141 -19.68 -16.58 8.76
CA PRO A 141 -20.61 -17.20 9.70
C PRO A 141 -22.05 -16.92 9.26
N ILE A 142 -22.83 -17.99 9.08
CA ILE A 142 -24.23 -17.91 8.65
C ILE A 142 -25.21 -17.84 9.84
N LYS A 143 -24.74 -18.06 11.06
CA LYS A 143 -25.58 -18.09 12.26
C LYS A 143 -25.66 -16.70 12.88
N ILE A 144 -26.88 -16.16 12.97
CA ILE A 144 -27.20 -14.95 13.73
C ILE A 144 -27.87 -15.40 15.03
N ALA A 145 -27.40 -14.88 16.16
CA ALA A 145 -27.92 -15.20 17.48
C ALA A 145 -28.48 -13.94 18.15
N PRO A 146 -29.74 -13.97 18.64
CA PRO A 146 -30.30 -12.89 19.45
C PRO A 146 -29.58 -12.78 20.79
N THR A 147 -29.71 -11.61 21.43
CA THR A 147 -29.41 -11.50 22.87
C THR A 147 -30.64 -11.98 23.64
N ILE A 148 -30.40 -12.83 24.64
CA ILE A 148 -31.45 -13.39 25.51
C ILE A 148 -31.10 -12.99 26.95
N THR A 149 -32.05 -12.45 27.71
CA THR A 149 -31.84 -12.19 29.14
C THR A 149 -32.03 -13.50 29.90
N PRO A 150 -31.03 -13.98 30.64
CA PRO A 150 -31.17 -15.21 31.41
C PRO A 150 -32.33 -15.12 32.40
N LYS A 151 -33.15 -16.18 32.47
CA LYS A 151 -34.27 -16.33 33.42
C LYS A 151 -35.44 -15.38 33.24
N LEU A 152 -35.50 -14.60 32.16
CA LEU A 152 -36.66 -13.71 31.93
C LEU A 152 -37.97 -14.50 31.84
N ASP A 153 -37.94 -15.68 31.20
CA ASP A 153 -39.10 -16.58 31.14
C ASP A 153 -39.56 -17.07 32.53
N GLU A 154 -38.62 -17.34 33.44
CA GLU A 154 -38.90 -17.74 34.82
C GLU A 154 -39.52 -16.57 35.62
N GLU A 155 -39.00 -15.35 35.43
CA GLU A 155 -39.53 -14.13 36.04
C GLU A 155 -40.94 -13.79 35.52
N ILE A 156 -41.20 -14.00 34.22
CA ILE A 156 -42.53 -13.85 33.62
C ILE A 156 -43.51 -14.87 34.22
N ALA A 157 -43.09 -16.13 34.34
CA ALA A 157 -43.94 -17.17 34.91
C ALA A 157 -44.30 -16.88 36.38
N ALA A 158 -43.36 -16.34 37.17
CA ALA A 158 -43.55 -16.00 38.58
C ALA A 158 -44.52 -14.82 38.82
N LEU A 159 -44.82 -14.00 37.81
CA LEU A 159 -45.79 -12.91 37.92
C LEU A 159 -47.25 -13.40 37.97
N SER A 160 -47.53 -14.59 37.44
CA SER A 160 -48.89 -15.16 37.40
C SER A 160 -49.48 -15.47 38.79
N THR A 161 -48.64 -15.49 39.84
CA THR A 161 -49.03 -15.80 41.22
C THR A 161 -49.17 -14.57 42.11
N THR A 162 -48.81 -13.35 41.65
CA THR A 162 -48.73 -12.16 42.49
C THR A 162 -49.28 -10.92 41.75
N ASN A 163 -50.33 -10.26 42.26
CA ASN A 163 -50.93 -9.06 41.65
C ASN A 163 -50.11 -7.79 41.96
N ASP A 164 -48.84 -7.76 41.57
CA ASP A 164 -47.89 -6.67 41.83
C ASP A 164 -47.56 -5.86 40.57
N TRP A 165 -48.18 -4.67 40.48
CA TRP A 165 -48.00 -3.73 39.37
C TRP A 165 -46.56 -3.17 39.26
N ALA A 166 -45.83 -3.02 40.37
CA ALA A 166 -44.46 -2.49 40.34
C ALA A 166 -43.49 -3.51 39.73
N THR A 167 -43.67 -4.79 40.07
CA THR A 167 -42.92 -5.90 39.47
C THR A 167 -43.23 -6.05 37.99
N LEU A 168 -44.50 -5.88 37.57
CA LEU A 168 -44.88 -5.90 36.16
C LEU A 168 -44.19 -4.79 35.35
N ILE A 169 -44.16 -3.54 35.84
CA ILE A 169 -43.49 -2.42 35.16
C ILE A 169 -41.99 -2.70 34.99
N THR A 170 -41.35 -3.25 36.03
CA THR A 170 -39.92 -3.60 35.99
C THR A 170 -39.64 -4.68 34.94
N LEU A 171 -40.49 -5.71 34.88
CA LEU A 171 -40.38 -6.77 33.89
C LEU A 171 -40.60 -6.27 32.46
N LEU A 172 -41.60 -5.41 32.23
CA LEU A 172 -41.79 -4.76 30.92
C LEU A 172 -40.56 -3.94 30.51
N GLY A 173 -39.89 -3.29 31.47
CA GLY A 173 -38.61 -2.64 31.26
C GLY A 173 -37.52 -3.62 30.80
N LYS A 174 -37.39 -4.78 31.46
CA LYS A 174 -36.45 -5.84 31.08
C LYS A 174 -36.74 -6.40 29.68
N ILE A 175 -38.01 -6.69 29.37
CA ILE A 175 -38.46 -7.16 28.04
C ILE A 175 -38.08 -6.14 26.96
N ARG A 176 -38.34 -4.85 27.21
CA ARG A 176 -37.98 -3.77 26.28
C ARG A 176 -36.46 -3.72 26.06
N ILE A 177 -35.67 -3.77 27.13
CA ILE A 177 -34.21 -3.74 27.06
C ILE A 177 -33.67 -4.95 26.30
N GLU A 178 -34.20 -6.15 26.55
CA GLU A 178 -33.84 -7.36 25.81
C GLU A 178 -34.16 -7.21 24.33
N ALA A 179 -35.37 -6.80 23.98
CA ALA A 179 -35.78 -6.63 22.58
C ALA A 179 -34.90 -5.59 21.86
N GLN A 180 -34.57 -4.47 22.51
CA GLN A 180 -33.67 -3.45 21.97
C GLN A 180 -32.24 -3.97 21.81
N THR A 181 -31.72 -4.66 22.81
CA THR A 181 -30.35 -5.21 22.79
C THR A 181 -30.23 -6.31 21.75
N SER A 182 -31.19 -7.23 21.70
CA SER A 182 -31.27 -8.30 20.73
C SER A 182 -31.36 -7.75 19.30
N SER A 183 -32.20 -6.74 19.08
CA SER A 183 -32.30 -6.06 17.77
C SER A 183 -30.99 -5.41 17.35
N LYS A 184 -30.29 -4.73 18.28
CA LYS A 184 -28.97 -4.13 18.02
C LYS A 184 -27.91 -5.19 17.71
N THR A 185 -27.90 -6.28 18.47
CA THR A 185 -26.99 -7.41 18.30
C THR A 185 -27.20 -8.07 16.93
N ILE A 186 -28.45 -8.36 16.56
CA ILE A 186 -28.81 -8.91 15.25
C ILE A 186 -28.35 -7.97 14.14
N ALA A 187 -28.67 -6.68 14.22
CA ALA A 187 -28.27 -5.70 13.21
C ALA A 187 -26.74 -5.64 13.04
N ASN A 188 -25.98 -5.64 14.15
CA ASN A 188 -24.52 -5.63 14.13
C ASN A 188 -23.94 -6.90 13.51
N GLN A 189 -24.48 -8.08 13.86
CA GLN A 189 -24.07 -9.36 13.29
C GLN A 189 -24.37 -9.41 11.79
N SER A 190 -25.58 -9.02 11.37
CA SER A 190 -25.99 -8.94 9.96
C SER A 190 -25.10 -7.99 9.17
N MET A 191 -24.82 -6.80 9.70
CA MET A 191 -23.95 -5.82 9.05
C MET A 191 -22.52 -6.35 8.91
N SER A 192 -22.00 -7.03 9.94
CA SER A 192 -20.68 -7.66 9.89
C SER A 192 -20.62 -8.77 8.82
N ILE A 193 -21.67 -9.57 8.69
CA ILE A 193 -21.76 -10.62 7.64
C ILE A 193 -21.81 -9.98 6.26
N LEU A 194 -22.65 -8.95 6.08
CA LEU A 194 -22.82 -8.27 4.80
C LEU A 194 -21.51 -7.63 4.32
N LYS A 195 -20.76 -6.97 5.21
CA LYS A 195 -19.43 -6.41 4.91
C LYS A 195 -18.43 -7.48 4.45
N LYS A 196 -18.43 -8.66 5.09
CA LYS A 196 -17.57 -9.77 4.68
C LYS A 196 -17.96 -10.32 3.31
N PHE A 197 -19.26 -10.44 3.05
CA PHE A 197 -19.77 -10.90 1.76
C PHE A 197 -19.46 -9.91 0.63
N GLU A 198 -19.71 -8.61 0.85
CA GLU A 198 -19.36 -7.53 -0.07
C GLU A 198 -17.86 -7.54 -0.40
N ARG A 199 -17.00 -7.73 0.62
CA ARG A 199 -15.56 -7.87 0.42
C ARG A 199 -15.20 -9.05 -0.49
N GLN A 200 -15.83 -10.20 -0.33
CA GLN A 200 -15.56 -11.35 -1.21
C GLN A 200 -16.10 -11.12 -2.62
N ALA A 201 -17.30 -10.57 -2.76
CA ALA A 201 -17.90 -10.28 -4.06
C ALA A 201 -17.07 -9.27 -4.87
N THR A 202 -16.53 -8.24 -4.21
CA THR A 202 -15.67 -7.23 -4.84
C THR A 202 -14.33 -7.83 -5.30
N LEU A 203 -13.69 -8.67 -4.47
CA LEU A 203 -12.46 -9.40 -4.86
C LEU A 203 -12.71 -10.37 -6.02
N MET A 204 -13.79 -11.15 -5.99
CA MET A 204 -14.16 -12.05 -7.10
C MET A 204 -14.40 -11.29 -8.39
N ARG A 205 -15.02 -10.11 -8.30
CA ARG A 205 -15.24 -9.22 -9.46
C ARG A 205 -13.90 -8.73 -10.00
N GLU A 206 -13.01 -8.21 -9.15
CA GLU A 206 -11.67 -7.79 -9.54
C GLU A 206 -10.93 -8.90 -10.31
N GLU A 207 -10.82 -10.10 -9.72
CA GLU A 207 -10.13 -11.24 -10.32
C GLU A 207 -10.78 -11.69 -11.64
N SER A 208 -12.11 -11.73 -11.70
CA SER A 208 -12.83 -12.04 -12.94
C SER A 208 -12.52 -11.03 -14.03
N GLN A 209 -12.57 -9.73 -13.72
CA GLN A 209 -12.29 -8.67 -14.69
C GLN A 209 -10.84 -8.73 -15.20
N MET A 210 -9.89 -9.02 -14.31
CA MET A 210 -8.48 -9.25 -14.67
C MET A 210 -8.31 -10.47 -15.60
N LEU A 211 -9.01 -11.57 -15.34
CA LEU A 211 -8.98 -12.75 -16.21
C LEU A 211 -9.59 -12.45 -17.59
N TRP A 212 -10.73 -11.75 -17.65
CA TRP A 212 -11.34 -11.32 -18.90
C TRP A 212 -10.42 -10.41 -19.71
N TRP A 213 -9.76 -9.45 -19.04
CA TRP A 213 -8.77 -8.58 -19.67
C TRP A 213 -7.58 -9.37 -20.22
N LEU A 214 -7.03 -10.32 -19.44
CA LEU A 214 -5.88 -11.13 -19.84
C LEU A 214 -6.18 -12.02 -21.03
N ILE A 215 -7.33 -12.71 -21.02
CA ILE A 215 -7.76 -13.61 -22.10
C ILE A 215 -8.15 -12.80 -23.35
N GLY A 216 -8.81 -11.66 -23.16
CA GLY A 216 -9.24 -10.80 -24.26
C GLY A 216 -8.09 -10.14 -25.03
N GLY A 217 -6.92 -9.96 -24.40
CA GLY A 217 -5.74 -9.38 -25.06
C GLY A 217 -6.00 -7.96 -25.60
N TYR A 218 -6.82 -7.19 -24.88
CA TYR A 218 -7.34 -5.90 -25.29
C TYR A 218 -7.19 -4.86 -24.19
N SER A 219 -6.60 -3.70 -24.52
CA SER A 219 -6.41 -2.63 -23.57
C SER A 219 -7.71 -1.87 -23.32
N ARG A 220 -8.04 -1.65 -22.04
CA ARG A 220 -9.18 -0.83 -21.63
C ARG A 220 -8.89 0.66 -21.76
N THR A 221 -7.67 1.07 -21.44
CA THR A 221 -7.24 2.47 -21.52
C THR A 221 -7.33 3.00 -22.96
N PHE A 222 -6.95 2.19 -23.95
CA PHE A 222 -6.87 2.62 -25.35
C PHE A 222 -7.95 2.06 -26.27
N ASN A 223 -8.79 1.16 -25.76
CA ASN A 223 -9.78 0.44 -26.56
C ASN A 223 -9.17 -0.16 -27.84
N ARG A 224 -8.07 -0.90 -27.72
CA ARG A 224 -7.46 -1.64 -28.83
C ARG A 224 -6.64 -2.84 -28.37
N SER A 225 -6.38 -3.78 -29.28
CA SER A 225 -5.63 -5.00 -28.97
C SER A 225 -4.18 -4.71 -28.58
N PHE A 226 -3.63 -5.46 -27.62
CA PHE A 226 -2.23 -5.39 -27.22
C PHE A 226 -1.26 -5.69 -28.38
N THR A 227 -1.71 -6.45 -29.38
CA THR A 227 -0.96 -6.75 -30.62
C THR A 227 -0.62 -5.51 -31.46
N THR A 228 -1.26 -4.36 -31.18
CA THR A 228 -1.02 -3.10 -31.90
C THR A 228 0.10 -2.25 -31.28
N PHE A 229 0.47 -2.51 -30.03
CA PHE A 229 1.49 -1.76 -29.30
C PHE A 229 2.87 -2.36 -29.50
N SER A 230 3.92 -1.54 -29.37
CA SER A 230 5.27 -2.07 -29.15
C SER A 230 5.35 -2.79 -27.80
N THR A 231 6.36 -3.63 -27.60
CA THR A 231 6.55 -4.35 -26.33
C THR A 231 6.76 -3.41 -25.13
N GLN A 232 7.39 -2.26 -25.34
CA GLN A 232 7.58 -1.23 -24.30
C GLN A 232 6.27 -0.50 -23.97
N GLN A 233 5.51 -0.13 -25.00
CA GLN A 233 4.20 0.51 -24.79
C GLN A 233 3.26 -0.47 -24.10
N ALA A 234 3.23 -1.74 -24.53
CA ALA A 234 2.42 -2.77 -23.89
C ALA A 234 2.76 -2.95 -22.41
N ALA A 235 4.04 -2.85 -22.01
CA ALA A 235 4.44 -2.89 -20.61
C ALA A 235 3.80 -1.76 -19.78
N LEU A 236 3.86 -0.51 -20.28
CA LEU A 236 3.28 0.65 -19.59
C LEU A 236 1.75 0.60 -19.58
N VAL A 237 1.14 0.31 -20.72
CA VAL A 237 -0.33 0.22 -20.86
C VAL A 237 -0.90 -0.90 -20.00
N ALA A 238 -0.25 -2.08 -19.98
CA ALA A 238 -0.71 -3.20 -19.17
C ALA A 238 -0.62 -2.90 -17.67
N ALA A 239 0.42 -2.18 -17.24
CA ALA A 239 0.54 -1.73 -15.85
C ALA A 239 -0.59 -0.79 -15.43
N ILE A 240 -0.97 0.17 -16.28
CA ILE A 240 -2.09 1.10 -16.01
C ILE A 240 -3.44 0.38 -16.04
N ASP A 241 -3.67 -0.49 -17.03
CA ASP A 241 -4.90 -1.28 -17.11
C ASP A 241 -5.06 -2.17 -15.86
N LEU A 242 -4.01 -2.89 -15.47
CA LEU A 242 -4.04 -3.73 -14.27
C LEU A 242 -4.17 -2.90 -13.00
N GLY A 243 -3.47 -1.76 -12.90
CA GLY A 243 -3.62 -0.84 -11.77
C GLY A 243 -5.06 -0.37 -11.61
N THR A 244 -5.71 -0.01 -12.71
CA THR A 244 -7.12 0.40 -12.75
C THR A 244 -8.07 -0.76 -12.42
N LEU A 245 -7.72 -1.99 -12.80
CA LEU A 245 -8.49 -3.18 -12.46
C LEU A 245 -8.36 -3.56 -10.98
N THR A 246 -7.23 -3.26 -10.33
CA THR A 246 -6.98 -3.51 -8.91
C THR A 246 -7.63 -2.45 -8.03
N ASP A 247 -8.96 -2.55 -7.87
CA ASP A 247 -9.75 -1.58 -7.11
C ASP A 247 -10.05 -2.04 -5.67
N SER A 248 -10.11 -3.34 -5.42
CA SER A 248 -10.53 -3.87 -4.13
C SER A 248 -9.35 -4.17 -3.21
N SER A 249 -8.27 -4.75 -3.72
CA SER A 249 -7.11 -5.11 -2.89
C SER A 249 -6.08 -3.99 -2.78
N GLU A 250 -5.28 -3.95 -1.72
CA GLU A 250 -4.20 -2.98 -1.58
C GLU A 250 -2.96 -3.34 -2.42
N PHE A 251 -2.59 -4.63 -2.46
CA PHE A 251 -1.34 -5.11 -3.07
C PHE A 251 -1.50 -5.76 -4.45
N GLY A 252 -2.72 -5.97 -4.92
CA GLY A 252 -2.97 -6.79 -6.12
C GLY A 252 -2.74 -8.30 -5.91
N PRO A 253 -3.05 -9.12 -6.92
CA PRO A 253 -2.74 -10.54 -6.87
C PRO A 253 -1.25 -10.81 -7.10
N VAL A 254 -0.72 -11.87 -6.48
CA VAL A 254 0.69 -12.29 -6.71
C VAL A 254 0.95 -12.69 -8.16
N ALA A 255 -0.10 -12.99 -8.94
CA ALA A 255 0.00 -13.33 -10.35
C ALA A 255 0.27 -12.14 -11.29
N ILE A 256 0.23 -10.88 -10.81
CA ILE A 256 0.42 -9.68 -11.66
C ILE A 256 1.68 -9.76 -12.55
N PRO A 257 2.88 -10.14 -12.06
CA PRO A 257 4.06 -10.32 -12.91
C PRO A 257 3.81 -11.25 -14.11
N ALA A 258 3.19 -12.40 -13.88
CA ALA A 258 2.90 -13.38 -14.94
C ALA A 258 1.83 -12.85 -15.92
N MET A 259 0.86 -12.10 -15.43
CA MET A 259 -0.16 -11.45 -16.28
C MET A 259 0.46 -10.39 -17.18
N LEU A 260 1.32 -9.53 -16.62
CA LEU A 260 2.07 -8.51 -17.36
C LEU A 260 2.97 -9.14 -18.42
N GLU A 261 3.76 -10.14 -18.05
CA GLU A 261 4.63 -10.86 -18.97
C GLU A 261 3.84 -11.45 -20.15
N ARG A 262 2.72 -12.12 -19.88
CA ARG A 262 1.87 -12.71 -20.90
C ARG A 262 1.35 -11.66 -21.89
N VAL A 263 0.92 -10.49 -21.41
CA VAL A 263 0.47 -9.40 -22.28
C VAL A 263 1.61 -8.83 -23.11
N ILE A 264 2.77 -8.58 -22.50
CA ILE A 264 3.96 -8.07 -23.18
C ILE A 264 4.38 -9.03 -24.33
N LEU A 265 4.29 -10.35 -24.12
CA LEU A 265 4.62 -11.35 -25.14
C LEU A 265 3.67 -11.37 -26.34
N THR A 266 2.43 -10.89 -26.17
CA THR A 266 1.44 -10.75 -27.26
C THR A 266 1.59 -9.46 -28.08
N ALA A 267 2.40 -8.51 -27.59
CA ALA A 267 2.60 -7.24 -28.25
C ALA A 267 3.35 -7.37 -29.59
N LYS A 268 3.30 -6.31 -30.41
CA LYS A 268 3.99 -6.27 -31.70
C LYS A 268 5.50 -6.37 -31.48
N LYS A 269 6.09 -7.49 -31.90
CA LYS A 269 7.55 -7.68 -31.86
C LYS A 269 8.20 -6.75 -32.89
N GLY A 270 9.08 -5.87 -32.42
CA GLY A 270 9.94 -5.08 -33.28
C GLY A 270 10.97 -5.97 -33.99
N ARG A 271 11.50 -5.50 -35.12
CA ARG A 271 12.62 -6.16 -35.81
C ARG A 271 13.93 -5.75 -35.11
N GLY A 272 14.69 -6.71 -34.59
CA GLY A 272 15.97 -6.47 -33.92
C GLY A 272 15.88 -6.20 -32.42
N ALA A 273 17.03 -5.97 -31.78
CA ALA A 273 17.12 -5.65 -30.36
C ALA A 273 16.37 -4.34 -30.09
N GLN A 274 15.32 -4.39 -29.27
CA GLN A 274 14.60 -3.19 -28.86
C GLN A 274 15.40 -2.46 -27.77
N PRO A 275 15.50 -1.12 -27.81
CA PRO A 275 16.06 -0.35 -26.71
C PRO A 275 15.35 -0.70 -25.40
N LYS A 276 16.01 -0.58 -24.26
CA LYS A 276 15.37 -0.77 -22.94
C LYS A 276 15.31 0.52 -22.13
N GLU A 277 15.52 1.65 -22.82
CA GLU A 277 15.51 2.97 -22.24
C GLU A 277 14.08 3.43 -21.94
N LEU A 278 13.91 4.04 -20.77
CA LEU A 278 12.64 4.64 -20.37
C LEU A 278 12.19 5.73 -21.36
N SER A 279 13.12 6.55 -21.84
CA SER A 279 12.89 7.57 -22.87
C SER A 279 12.20 7.00 -24.10
N THR A 280 12.70 5.89 -24.63
CA THR A 280 12.15 5.24 -25.82
C THR A 280 10.73 4.73 -25.57
N ALA A 281 10.47 4.19 -24.37
CA ALA A 281 9.14 3.68 -24.02
C ALA A 281 8.08 4.79 -23.95
N ILE A 282 8.43 5.94 -23.36
CA ILE A 282 7.52 7.07 -23.16
C ILE A 282 7.38 7.91 -24.43
N ASP A 283 8.50 8.24 -25.08
CA ASP A 283 8.52 9.07 -26.30
C ASP A 283 7.91 8.34 -27.51
N GLY A 284 7.69 7.02 -27.40
CA GLY A 284 6.97 6.22 -28.40
C GLY A 284 5.46 6.47 -28.43
N PHE A 285 4.88 7.13 -27.42
CA PHE A 285 3.46 7.51 -27.43
C PHE A 285 3.25 8.87 -28.09
N THR A 286 2.05 9.08 -28.64
CA THR A 286 1.58 10.42 -28.99
C THR A 286 1.11 11.18 -27.75
N LEU A 287 1.01 12.52 -27.85
CA LEU A 287 0.51 13.34 -26.74
C LEU A 287 -0.92 12.98 -26.33
N GLU A 288 -1.78 12.64 -27.29
CA GLU A 288 -3.15 12.18 -27.01
C GLU A 288 -3.15 10.84 -26.27
N GLU A 289 -2.24 9.94 -26.62
CA GLU A 289 -2.12 8.65 -25.94
C GLU A 289 -1.56 8.80 -24.52
N LEU A 290 -0.60 9.71 -24.30
CA LEU A 290 -0.09 10.02 -22.95
C LEU A 290 -1.22 10.52 -22.03
N ARG A 291 -2.14 11.35 -22.54
CA ARG A 291 -3.31 11.82 -21.77
C ARG A 291 -4.24 10.69 -21.33
N CYS A 292 -4.25 9.56 -22.04
CA CYS A 292 -5.02 8.38 -21.66
C CYS A 292 -4.34 7.58 -20.54
N LEU A 293 -3.02 7.66 -20.40
CA LEU A 293 -2.26 7.02 -19.32
C LEU A 293 -2.45 7.79 -18.00
N LYS A 294 -3.57 7.55 -17.32
CA LYS A 294 -3.86 8.16 -16.02
C LYS A 294 -2.96 7.57 -14.94
N VAL A 295 -1.87 8.28 -14.64
CA VAL A 295 -0.96 7.98 -13.53
C VAL A 295 -1.32 8.80 -12.28
N PRO A 296 -1.03 8.33 -11.06
CA PRO A 296 -1.23 9.13 -9.87
C PRO A 296 -0.26 10.33 -9.85
N SER A 297 -0.80 11.53 -9.63
CA SER A 297 -0.02 12.78 -9.56
C SER A 297 0.41 13.17 -8.13
N ALA A 298 -0.11 12.50 -7.11
CA ALA A 298 0.18 12.82 -5.70
C ALA A 298 1.53 12.27 -5.21
N LEU A 299 2.21 11.45 -6.01
CA LEU A 299 3.44 10.78 -5.59
C LEU A 299 4.67 11.66 -5.80
N PRO A 300 5.60 11.74 -4.83
CA PRO A 300 6.85 12.44 -5.05
C PRO A 300 7.66 11.82 -6.18
N ALA A 301 8.24 12.67 -7.00
CA ALA A 301 8.97 12.26 -8.19
C ALA A 301 10.13 11.29 -7.94
N LYS A 302 10.81 11.45 -6.80
CA LYS A 302 11.86 10.50 -6.39
C LYS A 302 11.27 9.12 -6.18
N LEU A 303 10.11 9.00 -5.55
CA LEU A 303 9.52 7.71 -5.22
C LEU A 303 8.88 7.05 -6.44
N ALA A 304 8.14 7.80 -7.27
CA ALA A 304 7.43 7.29 -8.44
C ALA A 304 7.99 7.85 -9.77
N PRO A 305 9.21 7.45 -10.18
CA PRO A 305 9.85 8.01 -11.36
C PRO A 305 9.10 7.68 -12.66
N ILE A 306 8.49 6.50 -12.80
CA ILE A 306 7.85 6.12 -14.07
C ILE A 306 6.58 6.94 -14.29
N SER A 307 5.76 7.09 -13.25
CA SER A 307 4.57 7.94 -13.23
C SER A 307 4.94 9.40 -13.51
N THR A 308 6.00 9.90 -12.87
CA THR A 308 6.52 11.26 -13.10
C THR A 308 6.94 11.47 -14.54
N ALA A 309 7.61 10.49 -15.15
CA ALA A 309 8.07 10.61 -16.53
C ALA A 309 6.88 10.70 -17.51
N ILE A 310 5.81 9.92 -17.29
CA ILE A 310 4.57 10.01 -18.06
C ILE A 310 3.91 11.39 -17.90
N GLU A 311 3.78 11.88 -16.66
CA GLU A 311 3.20 13.20 -16.37
C GLU A 311 4.01 14.35 -17.00
N LEU A 312 5.33 14.31 -16.90
CA LEU A 312 6.19 15.34 -17.51
C LEU A 312 6.14 15.29 -19.03
N ALA A 313 6.08 14.10 -19.64
CA ALA A 313 5.93 13.96 -21.08
C ALA A 313 4.57 14.47 -21.57
N GLU A 314 3.50 14.26 -20.79
CA GLU A 314 2.17 14.80 -21.08
C GLU A 314 2.13 16.34 -20.98
N THR A 315 2.78 16.91 -19.96
CA THR A 315 2.66 18.35 -19.64
C THR A 315 3.63 19.24 -20.42
N ILE A 316 4.87 18.78 -20.63
CA ILE A 316 5.95 19.55 -21.28
C ILE A 316 6.11 19.15 -22.75
N GLY A 317 5.77 17.89 -23.06
CA GLY A 317 5.90 17.32 -24.39
C GLY A 317 7.01 16.27 -24.50
N ILE A 318 6.83 15.41 -25.49
CA ILE A 318 7.72 14.30 -25.86
C ILE A 318 9.15 14.80 -26.11
N GLY A 319 10.14 14.09 -25.56
CA GLY A 319 11.57 14.46 -25.63
C GLY A 319 12.00 15.67 -24.78
N SER A 320 11.08 16.59 -24.45
CA SER A 320 11.42 17.81 -23.69
C SER A 320 11.43 17.59 -22.17
N TRP A 321 10.83 16.50 -21.70
CA TRP A 321 10.70 16.18 -20.27
C TRP A 321 11.98 15.66 -19.61
N HIS A 322 12.98 15.23 -20.40
CA HIS A 322 14.17 14.52 -19.90
C HIS A 322 14.96 15.29 -18.84
N ALA A 323 15.20 16.59 -19.08
CA ALA A 323 15.96 17.42 -18.16
C ALA A 323 15.23 17.64 -16.83
N GLN A 324 13.91 17.87 -16.88
CA GLN A 324 13.12 18.05 -15.67
C GLN A 324 12.96 16.74 -14.91
N PHE A 325 12.86 15.60 -15.60
CA PHE A 325 12.87 14.29 -14.98
C PHE A 325 14.14 14.04 -14.18
N LYS A 326 15.31 14.27 -14.78
CA LYS A 326 16.59 14.15 -14.07
C LYS A 326 16.64 15.04 -12.84
N SER A 327 16.21 16.29 -12.95
CA SER A 327 16.18 17.22 -11.82
C SER A 327 15.26 16.77 -10.68
N ARG A 328 14.13 16.11 -10.98
CA ARG A 328 13.12 15.73 -9.97
C ARG A 328 13.36 14.35 -9.37
N THR A 329 13.81 13.38 -10.18
CA THR A 329 13.93 11.97 -9.77
C THR A 329 15.37 11.56 -9.41
N GLY A 330 16.35 12.30 -9.95
CA GLY A 330 17.78 11.95 -9.88
C GLY A 330 18.23 10.93 -10.93
N PHE A 331 17.34 10.47 -11.82
CA PHE A 331 17.66 9.48 -12.86
C PHE A 331 17.76 10.12 -14.25
N GLU A 332 18.61 9.55 -15.11
CA GLU A 332 18.61 9.89 -16.53
C GLU A 332 17.37 9.30 -17.23
N SER A 333 16.82 9.99 -18.24
CA SER A 333 15.71 9.43 -19.04
C SER A 333 16.12 8.16 -19.79
N SER A 334 17.42 7.93 -19.98
CA SER A 334 17.99 6.73 -20.60
C SER A 334 18.21 5.55 -19.63
N ILE A 335 17.64 5.58 -18.41
CA ILE A 335 17.72 4.42 -17.52
C ILE A 335 17.21 3.15 -18.22
N GLN A 336 17.97 2.07 -18.07
CA GLN A 336 17.66 0.79 -18.69
C GLN A 336 16.82 -0.03 -17.71
N LEU A 337 15.58 -0.31 -18.10
CA LEU A 337 14.68 -1.18 -17.36
C LEU A 337 14.17 -2.28 -18.28
N GLU A 338 14.31 -3.52 -17.84
CA GLU A 338 13.65 -4.64 -18.49
C GLU A 338 12.13 -4.45 -18.49
N LEU A 339 11.45 -4.97 -19.51
CA LEU A 339 10.03 -4.71 -19.75
C LEU A 339 9.13 -5.09 -18.58
N LEU A 340 9.38 -6.25 -17.96
CA LEU A 340 8.60 -6.73 -16.82
C LEU A 340 8.85 -5.89 -15.55
N PRO A 341 10.10 -5.65 -15.11
CA PRO A 341 10.39 -4.70 -14.03
C PRO A 341 9.80 -3.30 -14.25
N LEU A 342 9.84 -2.77 -15.47
CA LEU A 342 9.23 -1.48 -15.82
C LEU A 342 7.71 -1.50 -15.56
N ALA A 343 7.02 -2.53 -16.08
CA ALA A 343 5.58 -2.68 -15.89
C ALA A 343 5.21 -2.87 -14.42
N GLU A 344 5.92 -3.72 -13.70
CA GLU A 344 5.67 -3.95 -12.27
C GLU A 344 5.95 -2.72 -11.42
N GLN A 345 6.99 -1.93 -11.76
CA GLN A 345 7.30 -0.69 -11.08
C GLN A 345 6.15 0.30 -11.23
N LEU A 346 5.69 0.55 -12.46
CA LEU A 346 4.57 1.45 -12.72
C LEU A 346 3.27 0.96 -12.06
N TYR A 347 3.02 -0.37 -12.08
CA TYR A 347 1.87 -0.95 -11.41
C TYR A 347 1.89 -0.68 -9.90
N ARG A 348 3.04 -0.86 -9.23
CA ARG A 348 3.17 -0.59 -7.79
C ARG A 348 3.09 0.90 -7.47
N GLU A 349 3.65 1.76 -8.32
CA GLU A 349 3.46 3.22 -8.22
C GLU A 349 1.97 3.57 -8.30
N TYR A 350 1.23 2.97 -9.25
CA TYR A 350 -0.21 3.15 -9.37
C TYR A 350 -0.95 2.76 -8.09
N LEU A 351 -0.66 1.58 -7.52
CA LEU A 351 -1.30 1.12 -6.30
C LEU A 351 -1.02 2.04 -5.11
N LEU A 352 0.24 2.47 -4.94
CA LEU A 352 0.59 3.40 -3.87
C LEU A 352 -0.16 4.71 -4.01
N GLY A 353 -0.19 5.28 -5.21
CA GLY A 353 -0.87 6.54 -5.47
C GLY A 353 -2.39 6.50 -5.30
N ARG A 354 -3.00 5.31 -5.29
CA ARG A 354 -4.42 5.11 -4.97
C ARG A 354 -4.70 5.07 -3.46
N LEU A 355 -3.70 4.72 -2.65
CA LEU A 355 -3.83 4.69 -1.18
C LEU A 355 -3.57 6.06 -0.54
N LEU A 356 -3.02 7.01 -1.30
CA LEU A 356 -2.80 8.40 -0.92
C LEU A 356 -3.97 9.26 -1.42
#